data_AF-A0A0S8K1L9-F1
#
_entry.id   AF-A0A0S8K1L9-F1
#
_cell.length_a   1.000
_cell.length_b   1.000
_cell.length_c   1.000
_cell.angle_alpha   90.00
_cell.angle_beta   90.00
_cell.angle_gamma   90.00
#
_symmetry.space_group_name_H-M   'P 1'
#
loop_
_entity.id
_entity.type
_entity.pdbx_description
1 polymer ?
#
loop_
_entity_poly.entity_id
_entity_poly.type
_entity_poly.pdbx_seq_one_letter_code
_entity_poly.pdbx_strand_id
1 'polypeptide(L)'
;MSDFDKLVEEILESFWKSSPFAATFVGIHKYDHELDNVDGGYLMSVNKERRGFLKRLEDLDEKAMNHEEYIDWQLLKNWLQSNIRDFEEMRHWQKNAADYAN
;
A
#
# COMPACT_ATOMS: atom_id res chain seq x y z
N MET A 1 17.17 -11.17 -7.60
CA MET A 1 15.92 -10.56 -7.15
C MET A 1 14.94 -11.69 -6.94
N SER A 2 14.59 -11.94 -5.68
CA SER A 2 13.62 -12.97 -5.30
C SER A 2 12.23 -12.58 -5.82
N ASP A 3 11.28 -13.52 -5.79
CA ASP A 3 9.89 -13.19 -6.12
C ASP A 3 9.25 -12.27 -5.07
N PHE A 4 9.75 -12.31 -3.82
CA PHE A 4 9.42 -11.35 -2.79
C PHE A 4 9.90 -9.94 -3.16
N ASP A 5 11.17 -9.76 -3.52
CA ASP A 5 11.73 -8.45 -3.91
C ASP A 5 10.91 -7.78 -5.03
N LYS A 6 10.57 -8.55 -6.08
CA LYS A 6 9.74 -8.05 -7.19
C LYS A 6 8.37 -7.58 -6.70
N LEU A 7 7.75 -8.35 -5.82
CA LEU A 7 6.46 -8.01 -5.26
C LEU A 7 6.52 -6.77 -4.36
N VAL A 8 7.60 -6.60 -3.59
CA VAL A 8 7.87 -5.40 -2.80
C VAL A 8 7.95 -4.17 -3.71
N GLU A 9 8.72 -4.25 -4.81
CA GLU A 9 8.84 -3.16 -5.78
C GLU A 9 7.49 -2.78 -6.39
N GLU A 10 6.68 -3.77 -6.78
CA GLU A 10 5.33 -3.53 -7.32
C GLU A 10 4.41 -2.85 -6.29
N ILE A 11 4.46 -3.28 -5.03
CA ILE A 11 3.64 -2.72 -3.95
C ILE A 11 4.07 -1.28 -3.65
N LEU A 12 5.37 -1.01 -3.54
CA LEU A 12 5.88 0.32 -3.26
C LEU A 12 5.54 1.29 -4.39
N GLU A 13 5.72 0.86 -5.64
CA GLU A 13 5.39 1.68 -6.80
C GLU A 13 3.88 1.97 -6.89
N SER A 14 3.02 0.98 -6.63
CA SER A 14 1.56 1.19 -6.51
C SER A 14 1.22 2.16 -5.38
N PHE A 15 1.85 2.01 -4.20
CA PHE A 15 1.64 2.89 -3.06
C PHE A 15 1.99 4.34 -3.40
N TRP A 16 3.19 4.60 -3.92
CA TRP A 16 3.64 5.94 -4.28
C TRP A 16 2.77 6.59 -5.35
N LYS A 17 2.32 5.81 -6.33
CA LYS A 17 1.39 6.29 -7.35
C LYS A 17 0.00 6.59 -6.78
N SER A 18 -0.45 5.83 -5.78
CA SER A 18 -1.75 6.03 -5.13
C SER A 18 -1.80 7.20 -4.17
N SER A 19 -0.64 7.61 -3.64
CA SER A 19 -0.47 8.80 -2.80
C SER A 19 0.84 9.51 -3.14
N PRO A 20 0.85 10.38 -4.17
CA PRO A 20 1.96 11.29 -4.45
C PRO A 20 2.43 12.10 -3.24
N PHE A 21 1.51 12.49 -2.35
CA PHE A 21 1.86 13.13 -1.07
C PHE A 21 2.74 12.23 -0.20
N ALA A 22 2.32 10.99 0.05
CA ALA A 22 3.10 10.07 0.86
C ALA A 22 4.44 9.72 0.20
N ALA A 23 4.49 9.62 -1.14
CA ALA A 23 5.72 9.44 -1.90
C ALA A 23 6.71 10.58 -1.60
N THR A 24 6.27 11.84 -1.69
CA THR A 24 7.08 13.02 -1.36
C THR A 24 7.57 12.97 0.09
N PHE A 25 6.69 12.61 1.03
CA PHE A 25 7.00 12.53 2.46
C PHE A 25 8.15 11.55 2.77
N VAL A 26 8.25 10.45 2.02
CA VAL A 26 9.34 9.46 2.17
C VAL A 26 10.53 9.72 1.24
N GLY A 27 10.57 10.87 0.56
CA GLY A 27 11.69 11.30 -0.31
C GLY A 27 11.61 10.80 -1.76
N ILE A 28 10.48 10.24 -2.18
CA ILE A 28 10.25 9.79 -3.56
C ILE A 28 9.58 10.90 -4.36
N HIS A 29 10.40 11.67 -5.09
CA HIS A 29 9.96 12.85 -5.82
C HIS A 29 9.40 12.59 -7.23
N LYS A 30 9.09 11.32 -7.55
CA LYS A 30 8.66 10.89 -8.88
C LYS A 30 7.29 11.48 -9.28
N TYR A 31 6.45 11.78 -8.29
CA TYR A 31 5.06 12.17 -8.47
C TYR A 31 4.75 13.59 -7.95
N ASP A 32 5.75 14.44 -7.68
CA ASP A 32 5.58 15.78 -7.07
C ASP A 32 4.68 16.74 -7.86
N HIS A 33 4.43 16.43 -9.14
CA HIS A 33 3.57 17.20 -10.03
C HIS A 33 2.10 16.75 -10.00
N GLU A 34 1.79 15.73 -9.19
CA GLU A 34 0.46 15.16 -9.01
C GLU A 34 -0.06 15.39 -7.59
N LEU A 35 -1.38 15.26 -7.41
CA LEU A 35 -2.03 15.26 -6.09
C LEU A 35 -2.72 13.92 -5.89
N ASP A 36 -2.88 13.53 -4.62
CA ASP A 36 -3.66 12.36 -4.23
C ASP A 36 -5.07 12.42 -4.82
N ASN A 37 -5.47 11.36 -5.51
CA ASN A 37 -6.82 11.24 -6.04
C ASN A 37 -7.75 10.68 -4.96
N VAL A 38 -8.65 11.53 -4.48
CA VAL A 38 -9.59 11.22 -3.40
C VAL A 38 -10.98 10.83 -3.89
N ASP A 39 -11.15 10.63 -5.21
CA ASP A 39 -12.40 10.12 -5.76
C ASP A 39 -12.72 8.73 -5.20
N GLY A 40 -13.97 8.52 -4.78
CA GLY A 40 -14.39 7.28 -4.15
C GLY A 40 -14.19 6.04 -5.02
N GLY A 41 -14.41 6.16 -6.35
CA GLY A 41 -14.19 5.07 -7.29
C GLY A 41 -12.71 4.71 -7.43
N TYR A 42 -11.85 5.72 -7.50
CA TYR A 42 -10.40 5.52 -7.48
C TYR A 42 -9.93 4.86 -6.18
N LEU A 43 -10.34 5.38 -5.02
CA LEU A 43 -9.97 4.82 -3.72
C LEU A 43 -10.42 3.35 -3.56
N MET A 44 -11.62 3.00 -4.03
CA MET A 44 -12.08 1.60 -4.07
C MET A 44 -11.19 0.72 -4.96
N SER A 45 -10.70 1.24 -6.07
CA SER A 45 -9.79 0.50 -6.96
C SER A 45 -8.42 0.26 -6.30
N VAL A 46 -7.88 1.25 -5.59
CA VAL A 46 -6.64 1.13 -4.80
C VAL A 46 -6.81 0.07 -3.71
N ASN A 47 -7.92 0.08 -2.98
CA ASN A 47 -8.18 -0.96 -1.96
C ASN A 47 -8.29 -2.36 -2.58
N LYS A 48 -8.93 -2.49 -3.75
CA LYS A 48 -8.98 -3.76 -4.48
C LYS A 48 -7.57 -4.24 -4.87
N GLU A 49 -6.70 -3.35 -5.31
CA GLU A 49 -5.31 -3.67 -5.63
C GLU A 49 -4.53 -4.12 -4.39
N ARG A 50 -4.65 -3.40 -3.26
CA ARG A 50 -4.05 -3.77 -1.96
C ARG A 50 -4.45 -5.19 -1.52
N ARG A 51 -5.72 -5.55 -1.67
CA ARG A 51 -6.19 -6.92 -1.40
C ARG A 51 -5.55 -7.96 -2.32
N GLY A 52 -5.33 -7.60 -3.59
CA GLY A 52 -4.61 -8.44 -4.54
C GLY A 52 -3.16 -8.67 -4.13
N PHE A 53 -2.46 -7.62 -3.69
CA PHE A 53 -1.10 -7.73 -3.17
C PHE A 53 -1.01 -8.54 -1.89
N LEU A 54 -1.93 -8.35 -0.94
CA LEU A 54 -1.97 -9.13 0.29
C LEU A 54 -2.08 -10.62 -0.03
N LYS A 55 -2.99 -10.99 -0.93
CA LYS A 55 -3.14 -12.38 -1.36
C LYS A 55 -1.85 -12.92 -1.97
N ARG A 56 -1.19 -12.17 -2.85
CA ARG A 56 0.08 -12.58 -3.47
C ARG A 56 1.19 -12.76 -2.44
N LEU A 57 1.25 -11.90 -1.41
CA LEU A 57 2.20 -12.05 -0.30
C LEU A 57 1.92 -13.29 0.54
N GLU A 58 0.65 -13.57 0.85
CA GLU A 58 0.24 -14.75 1.61
C GLU A 58 0.45 -16.06 0.84
N ASP A 59 0.45 -16.01 -0.50
CA ASP A 59 0.70 -17.14 -1.38
C ASP A 59 2.22 -17.44 -1.57
N LEU A 60 3.14 -16.60 -1.04
CA LEU A 60 4.59 -16.86 -1.08
C LEU A 60 5.01 -17.97 -0.09
N ASP A 61 6.01 -18.77 -0.47
CA ASP A 61 6.59 -19.78 0.43
C ASP A 61 7.52 -19.14 1.46
N GLU A 62 7.00 -18.90 2.67
CA GLU A 62 7.75 -18.35 3.80
C GLU A 62 9.01 -19.16 4.16
N LYS A 63 9.06 -20.46 3.84
CA LYS A 63 10.20 -21.33 4.15
C LYS A 63 11.37 -21.12 3.20
N ALA A 64 11.14 -20.49 2.05
CA ALA A 64 12.17 -20.16 1.09
C ALA A 64 12.83 -18.79 1.38
N MET A 65 12.30 -18.02 2.32
CA MET A 65 12.80 -16.70 2.70
C MET A 65 14.01 -16.81 3.64
N ASN A 66 14.98 -15.91 3.45
CA ASN A 66 15.98 -15.67 4.48
C ASN A 66 15.40 -14.88 5.67
N HIS A 67 16.19 -14.68 6.74
CA HIS A 67 15.69 -14.02 7.95
C HIS A 67 15.23 -12.57 7.72
N GLU A 68 15.95 -11.80 6.90
CA GLU A 68 15.61 -10.41 6.59
C GLU A 68 14.35 -10.34 5.73
N GLU A 69 14.28 -11.15 4.67
CA GLU A 69 13.08 -11.27 3.81
C GLU A 69 11.84 -11.66 4.63
N TYR A 70 11.98 -12.57 5.60
CA TYR A 70 10.89 -12.98 6.46
C TYR A 70 10.36 -11.83 7.33
N ILE A 71 11.26 -11.01 7.90
CA ILE A 71 10.88 -9.83 8.69
C ILE A 71 10.14 -8.81 7.81
N ASP A 72 10.70 -8.50 6.64
CA ASP A 72 10.09 -7.54 5.71
C ASP A 72 8.74 -8.04 5.19
N TRP A 73 8.62 -9.33 4.91
CA TRP A 73 7.36 -9.98 4.54
C TRP A 73 6.31 -9.84 5.64
N GLN A 74 6.67 -10.12 6.90
CA GLN A 74 5.76 -9.95 8.03
C GLN A 74 5.30 -8.50 8.18
N LEU A 75 6.23 -7.55 8.09
CA LEU A 75 5.94 -6.12 8.19
C LEU A 75 4.98 -5.68 7.07
N LEU A 76 5.29 -6.04 5.83
CA LEU A 76 4.49 -5.63 4.68
C LEU A 76 3.10 -6.26 4.68
N LYS A 77 2.99 -7.54 5.08
CA LYS A 77 1.70 -8.21 5.26
C LYS A 77 0.84 -7.49 6.29
N ASN A 78 1.40 -7.20 7.47
CA ASN A 78 0.68 -6.51 8.54
C ASN A 78 0.27 -5.09 8.10
N TRP A 79 1.15 -4.37 7.43
CA TRP A 79 0.87 -3.03 6.91
C TRP A 79 -0.30 -3.04 5.91
N LEU A 80 -0.33 -3.99 4.95
CA LEU A 80 -1.46 -4.14 4.03
C LEU A 80 -2.76 -4.50 4.74
N GLN A 81 -2.72 -5.45 5.69
CA GLN A 81 -3.89 -5.83 6.48
C GLN A 81 -4.48 -4.64 7.24
N SER A 82 -3.63 -3.83 7.88
CA SER A 82 -4.05 -2.59 8.56
C SER A 82 -4.67 -1.60 7.58
N ASN A 83 -4.03 -1.31 6.45
CA ASN A 83 -4.56 -0.36 5.46
C ASN A 83 -5.90 -0.79 4.87
N ILE A 84 -6.07 -2.09 4.59
CA ILE A 84 -7.34 -2.65 4.09
C ILE A 84 -8.42 -2.49 5.17
N ARG A 85 -8.10 -2.83 6.43
CA ARG A 85 -9.03 -2.70 7.55
C ARG A 85 -9.45 -1.25 7.78
N ASP A 86 -8.51 -0.31 7.79
CA ASP A 86 -8.79 1.11 7.97
C ASP A 86 -9.69 1.64 6.85
N PHE A 87 -9.46 1.19 5.60
CA PHE A 87 -10.29 1.55 4.46
C PHE A 87 -11.71 0.96 4.56
N GLU A 88 -11.84 -0.31 4.91
CA GLU A 88 -13.11 -1.06 4.82
C GLU A 88 -13.99 -0.95 6.07
N GLU A 89 -13.39 -0.92 7.26
CA GLU A 89 -14.09 -0.89 8.54
C GLU A 89 -14.20 0.53 9.09
N MET A 90 -13.05 1.18 9.27
CA MET A 90 -13.01 2.53 9.87
C MET A 90 -13.63 3.54 8.90
N ARG A 91 -13.30 3.43 7.61
CA ARG A 91 -13.83 4.27 6.52
C ARG A 91 -13.62 5.76 6.78
N HIS A 92 -12.43 6.13 7.27
CA HIS A 92 -12.05 7.53 7.48
C HIS A 92 -12.29 8.37 6.23
N TRP A 93 -11.95 7.82 5.06
CA TRP A 93 -12.19 8.45 3.76
C TRP A 93 -13.64 8.87 3.49
N GLN A 94 -14.65 8.25 4.14
CA GLN A 94 -16.07 8.64 4.08
C GLN A 94 -16.52 9.48 5.26
N LYS A 95 -15.91 9.28 6.44
CA LYS A 95 -16.44 9.74 7.73
C LYS A 95 -15.66 10.91 8.34
N ASN A 96 -14.44 11.15 7.87
CA ASN A 96 -13.55 12.15 8.44
C ASN A 96 -13.21 13.22 7.40
N ALA A 97 -13.99 14.30 7.39
CA ALA A 97 -13.75 15.41 6.48
C ALA A 97 -12.44 16.17 6.76
N ALA A 98 -11.89 16.03 7.98
CA ALA A 98 -10.63 16.69 8.34
C ALA A 98 -9.43 16.17 7.53
N ASP A 99 -9.52 14.94 7.00
CA ASP A 99 -8.46 14.38 6.14
C ASP A 99 -8.30 15.13 4.80
N TYR A 100 -9.27 15.97 4.45
CA TYR A 100 -9.29 16.78 3.22
C TYR A 100 -9.38 18.29 3.48
N ALA A 101 -9.42 18.69 4.75
CA ALA A 101 -9.49 20.10 5.13
C ALA A 101 -8.08 20.65 5.33
N ASN A 102 -7.76 21.73 4.63
CA ASN A 102 -6.56 22.55 4.88
C ASN A 102 -6.84 23.59 5.97
#